data_AF-A0A7C1FYD5-F1
#
_entry.id   AF-A0A7C1FYD5-F1
#
_cell.length_a   1.000
_cell.length_b   1.000
_cell.length_c   1.000
_cell.angle_alpha   90.00
_cell.angle_beta   90.00
_cell.angle_gamma   90.00
#
_symmetry.space_group_name_H-M   'P 1'
#
loop_
_entity.id
_entity.type
_entity.pdbx_description
1 polymer ?
#
loop_
_entity_poly.entity_id
_entity_poly.type
_entity_poly.pdbx_seq_one_letter_code
_entity_poly.pdbx_strand_id
1 'polypeptide(L)'
;MAQREEEEVMARVVVQRPDWGDFACKWGSYWLQEVINEARTHGYDVSDLHANNARREKVLRECKKSDFVYFSGVGHGNATTFTGQRGEPIFWLGDQETKQISRGKHFNFLSCKFGRLGAKWMARRGRAVGVHAYTADFIFIADEDDFPNGYARPFFDSHLTVDRELLKGSTHGEAHRACIRRYLYWSMRAPSICRRYLIWNMIHKAFYGRRWADLRTTRACIVATATLGYGNEKLEAFHWLRDCVIDRRPLGKYIIDFYYYMSNLFVDAIFYNERLRRFVYKTIVNPAWVILEKIRRKDK
;
A
#
# COMPACT_ATOMS: atom_id res chain seq x y z
N MET A 1 40.64 -1.40 -9.76
CA MET A 1 39.31 -1.99 -9.48
C MET A 1 38.31 -0.86 -9.49
N ALA A 2 37.49 -0.74 -10.54
CA ALA A 2 36.44 0.27 -10.61
C ALA A 2 35.34 -0.12 -9.61
N GLN A 3 35.09 0.75 -8.62
CA GLN A 3 33.92 0.65 -7.76
C GLN A 3 32.69 0.84 -8.67
N ARG A 4 31.92 -0.23 -8.90
CA ARG A 4 30.58 -0.10 -9.46
C ARG A 4 29.77 0.60 -8.39
N GLU A 5 29.46 1.87 -8.62
CA GLU A 5 28.38 2.54 -7.90
C GLU A 5 27.13 1.69 -8.10
N GLU A 6 26.68 1.01 -7.04
CA GLU A 6 25.38 0.35 -7.04
C GLU A 6 24.34 1.46 -7.12
N GLU A 7 23.84 1.70 -8.32
CA GLU A 7 22.74 2.61 -8.59
C GLU A 7 21.56 2.18 -7.71
N GLU A 8 21.24 2.98 -6.69
CA GLU A 8 20.17 2.67 -5.75
C GLU A 8 18.86 2.60 -6.52
N VAL A 9 18.33 1.39 -6.69
CA VAL A 9 17.11 1.18 -7.47
C VAL A 9 15.94 1.77 -6.69
N MET A 10 15.48 2.95 -7.11
CA MET A 10 14.34 3.65 -6.53
C MET A 10 13.08 2.78 -6.59
N ALA A 11 12.35 2.70 -5.48
CA ALA A 11 11.10 1.94 -5.43
C ALA A 11 10.04 2.54 -6.38
N ARG A 12 9.33 1.69 -7.12
CA ARG A 12 8.38 2.08 -8.17
C ARG A 12 6.93 2.03 -7.70
N VAL A 13 6.21 3.11 -7.96
CA VAL A 13 4.75 3.23 -7.83
C VAL A 13 4.14 3.13 -9.22
N VAL A 14 3.15 2.26 -9.39
CA VAL A 14 2.36 2.15 -10.62
C VAL A 14 1.03 2.86 -10.41
N VAL A 15 0.75 3.86 -11.23
CA VAL A 15 -0.50 4.62 -11.18
C VAL A 15 -1.31 4.35 -12.45
N GLN A 16 -2.45 3.70 -12.32
CA GLN A 16 -3.33 3.37 -13.45
C GLN A 16 -4.46 4.38 -13.58
N ARG A 17 -4.45 5.14 -14.68
CA ARG A 17 -5.38 6.25 -14.95
C ARG A 17 -6.10 6.05 -16.28
N PRO A 18 -7.07 5.13 -16.37
CA PRO A 18 -7.80 4.96 -17.61
C PRO A 18 -8.62 6.21 -17.97
N ASP A 19 -8.70 6.49 -19.26
CA ASP A 19 -9.37 7.68 -19.77
C ASP A 19 -9.82 7.42 -21.22
N TRP A 20 -11.13 7.27 -21.42
CA TRP A 20 -11.72 7.00 -22.73
C TRP A 20 -13.05 7.73 -22.96
N GLY A 21 -13.31 8.79 -22.19
CA GLY A 21 -14.58 9.51 -22.21
C GLY A 21 -15.66 8.94 -21.28
N ASP A 22 -15.39 7.84 -20.58
CA ASP A 22 -16.24 7.39 -19.47
C ASP A 22 -16.17 8.39 -18.32
N PHE A 23 -17.35 8.80 -17.81
CA PHE A 23 -17.47 9.81 -16.76
C PHE A 23 -16.63 9.48 -15.53
N ALA A 24 -16.84 8.31 -14.92
CA ALA A 24 -16.15 7.95 -13.67
C ALA A 24 -14.63 7.85 -13.86
N CYS A 25 -14.19 7.26 -14.97
CA CYS A 25 -12.77 7.12 -15.27
C CYS A 25 -12.11 8.46 -15.57
N LYS A 26 -12.77 9.38 -16.30
CA LYS A 26 -12.27 10.74 -16.56
C LYS A 26 -11.98 11.48 -15.24
N TRP A 27 -12.93 11.49 -14.31
CA TRP A 27 -12.76 12.14 -13.00
C TRP A 27 -11.66 11.47 -12.16
N GLY A 28 -11.69 10.14 -12.02
CA GLY A 28 -10.66 9.44 -11.25
C GLY A 28 -9.26 9.58 -11.84
N SER A 29 -9.15 9.54 -13.17
CA SER A 29 -7.89 9.71 -13.90
C SER A 29 -7.25 11.07 -13.64
N TYR A 30 -8.06 12.13 -13.59
CA TYR A 30 -7.58 13.46 -13.23
C TYR A 30 -7.02 13.49 -11.80
N TRP A 31 -7.82 13.04 -10.82
CA TRP A 31 -7.46 13.12 -9.40
C TRP A 31 -6.23 12.26 -9.04
N LEU A 32 -5.99 11.15 -9.75
CA LEU A 32 -4.78 10.34 -9.56
C LEU A 32 -3.47 11.06 -9.95
N GLN A 33 -3.52 12.21 -10.62
CA GLN A 33 -2.34 13.06 -10.81
C GLN A 33 -1.71 13.50 -9.48
N GLU A 34 -2.53 13.66 -8.42
CA GLU A 34 -2.02 13.98 -7.08
C GLU A 34 -1.13 12.86 -6.53
N VAL A 35 -1.48 11.60 -6.79
CA VAL A 35 -0.69 10.44 -6.35
C VAL A 35 0.68 10.43 -7.03
N ILE A 36 0.73 10.77 -8.32
CA ILE A 36 1.98 10.87 -9.08
C ILE A 36 2.88 11.94 -8.47
N ASN A 37 2.32 13.12 -8.18
CA ASN A 37 3.08 14.23 -7.61
C ASN A 37 3.59 13.90 -6.20
N GLU A 38 2.74 13.29 -5.37
CA GLU A 38 3.09 12.86 -4.03
C GLU A 38 4.19 11.78 -4.04
N ALA A 39 4.08 10.79 -4.93
CA ALA A 39 5.07 9.73 -5.07
C ALA A 39 6.43 10.29 -5.49
N ARG A 40 6.47 11.20 -6.48
CA ARG A 40 7.71 11.88 -6.89
C ARG A 40 8.30 12.71 -5.75
N THR A 41 7.46 13.44 -5.01
CA THR A 41 7.89 14.27 -3.86
C THR A 41 8.57 13.43 -2.78
N HIS A 42 8.15 12.17 -2.62
CA HIS A 42 8.71 11.24 -1.64
C HIS A 42 9.76 10.28 -2.23
N GLY A 43 10.29 10.59 -3.42
CA GLY A 43 11.41 9.87 -4.01
C GLY A 43 11.03 8.48 -4.54
N TYR A 44 9.83 8.29 -5.07
CA TYR A 44 9.50 7.07 -5.80
C TYR A 44 9.64 7.28 -7.31
N ASP A 45 10.08 6.23 -8.02
CA ASP A 45 9.87 6.19 -9.47
C ASP A 45 8.38 5.96 -9.75
N VAL A 46 7.84 6.57 -10.81
CA VAL A 46 6.41 6.52 -11.12
C VAL A 46 6.17 6.04 -12.54
N SER A 47 5.48 4.91 -12.64
CA SER A 47 4.90 4.43 -13.89
C SER A 47 3.48 4.97 -14.03
N ASP A 48 3.35 6.12 -14.70
CA ASP A 48 2.07 6.72 -15.02
C ASP A 48 1.45 6.06 -16.27
N LEU A 49 0.42 5.24 -16.04
CA LEU A 49 -0.27 4.49 -17.07
C LEU A 49 -1.61 5.16 -17.38
N HIS A 50 -1.58 6.20 -18.21
CA HIS A 50 -2.76 6.98 -18.64
C HIS A 50 -3.39 6.46 -19.94
N ALA A 51 -4.72 6.51 -20.03
CA ALA A 51 -5.50 6.17 -21.22
C ALA A 51 -5.13 4.79 -21.81
N ASN A 52 -4.68 4.73 -23.06
CA ASN A 52 -4.27 3.47 -23.71
C ASN A 52 -3.05 2.79 -23.07
N ASN A 53 -2.40 3.43 -22.10
CA ASN A 53 -1.39 2.79 -21.26
C ASN A 53 -1.99 2.06 -20.05
N ALA A 54 -3.23 2.37 -19.64
CA ALA A 54 -3.97 1.71 -18.57
C ALA A 54 -4.60 0.35 -18.99
N ARG A 55 -3.97 -0.37 -19.92
CA ARG A 55 -4.40 -1.69 -20.41
C ARG A 55 -3.65 -2.80 -19.67
N ARG A 56 -4.23 -4.00 -19.58
CA ARG A 56 -3.72 -5.11 -18.76
C ARG A 56 -2.25 -5.36 -19.04
N GLU A 57 -1.90 -5.58 -20.30
CA GLU A 57 -0.53 -5.92 -20.71
C GLU A 57 0.51 -4.94 -20.13
N LYS A 58 0.26 -3.63 -20.28
CA LYS A 58 1.17 -2.57 -19.83
C LYS A 58 1.18 -2.44 -18.31
N VAL A 59 0.03 -2.55 -17.66
CA VAL A 59 -0.07 -2.54 -16.19
C VAL A 59 0.71 -3.69 -15.59
N LEU A 60 0.52 -4.90 -16.09
CA LEU A 60 1.20 -6.08 -15.55
C LEU A 60 2.69 -6.08 -15.88
N ARG A 61 3.09 -5.54 -17.03
CA ARG A 61 4.50 -5.33 -17.35
C ARG A 61 5.19 -4.45 -16.31
N GLU A 62 4.59 -3.33 -15.93
CA GLU A 62 5.15 -2.45 -14.90
C GLU A 62 5.11 -3.09 -13.51
N CYS A 63 4.01 -3.78 -13.16
CA CYS A 63 3.89 -4.46 -11.87
C CYS A 63 4.80 -5.71 -11.72
N LYS A 64 5.36 -6.23 -12.81
CA LYS A 64 6.32 -7.34 -12.79
C LYS A 64 7.76 -6.89 -12.56
N LYS A 65 8.05 -5.59 -12.66
CA LYS A 65 9.40 -5.08 -12.39
C LYS A 65 9.76 -5.32 -10.92
N SER A 66 11.04 -5.59 -10.66
CA SER A 66 11.53 -5.94 -9.33
C SER A 66 11.37 -4.81 -8.31
N ASP A 67 11.44 -3.57 -8.80
CA ASP A 67 11.31 -2.32 -8.04
C ASP A 67 9.86 -1.92 -7.72
N PHE A 68 8.85 -2.56 -8.33
CA PHE A 68 7.43 -2.26 -8.05
C PHE A 68 7.11 -2.50 -6.58
N VAL A 69 6.53 -1.52 -5.88
CA VAL A 69 6.11 -1.68 -4.48
C VAL A 69 4.63 -1.39 -4.26
N TYR A 70 4.07 -0.43 -4.99
CA TYR A 70 2.74 0.10 -4.73
C TYR A 70 1.95 0.36 -6.01
N PHE A 71 0.70 -0.07 -6.02
CA PHE A 71 -0.26 0.24 -7.07
C PHE A 71 -1.37 1.15 -6.55
N SER A 72 -1.66 2.21 -7.29
CA SER A 72 -2.86 3.04 -7.11
C SER A 72 -3.60 3.12 -8.43
N GLY A 73 -4.91 2.91 -8.42
CA GLY A 73 -5.66 2.92 -9.67
C GLY A 73 -7.15 3.12 -9.51
N VAL A 74 -7.72 3.70 -10.56
CA VAL A 74 -9.16 3.81 -10.76
C VAL A 74 -9.59 2.91 -11.90
N GLY A 75 -10.81 2.41 -11.80
CA GLY A 75 -11.47 1.70 -12.87
C GLY A 75 -12.84 1.23 -12.43
N HIS A 76 -13.62 0.78 -13.39
CA HIS A 76 -14.83 0.04 -13.09
C HIS A 76 -14.49 -1.30 -12.45
N GLY A 77 -15.49 -1.93 -11.87
CA GLY A 77 -15.32 -3.28 -11.38
C GLY A 77 -16.57 -3.82 -10.72
N ASN A 78 -16.42 -5.05 -10.25
CA ASN A 78 -17.45 -5.77 -9.54
C ASN A 78 -16.80 -6.50 -8.34
N ALA A 79 -17.54 -7.42 -7.73
CA ALA A 79 -17.05 -8.14 -6.55
C ALA A 79 -15.72 -8.87 -6.77
N THR A 80 -15.44 -9.34 -7.99
CA THR A 80 -14.30 -10.21 -8.30
C THR A 80 -13.26 -9.58 -9.20
N THR A 81 -13.58 -8.51 -9.93
CA THR A 81 -12.76 -7.96 -11.01
C THR A 81 -12.58 -6.45 -10.89
N PHE A 82 -11.33 -6.01 -11.04
CA PHE A 82 -10.92 -4.62 -11.24
C PHE A 82 -10.51 -4.43 -12.71
N THR A 83 -10.95 -3.33 -13.33
CA THR A 83 -10.74 -3.05 -14.76
C THR A 83 -9.88 -1.81 -14.98
N GLY A 84 -9.40 -1.64 -16.21
CA GLY A 84 -8.66 -0.48 -16.67
C GLY A 84 -9.32 0.12 -17.91
N GLN A 85 -8.50 0.49 -18.89
CA GLN A 85 -8.96 1.18 -20.10
C GLN A 85 -10.07 0.39 -20.82
N ARG A 86 -11.19 1.06 -21.12
CA ARG A 86 -12.38 0.49 -21.78
C ARG A 86 -12.94 -0.75 -21.08
N GLY A 87 -12.83 -0.83 -19.76
CA GLY A 87 -13.35 -1.95 -18.97
C GLY A 87 -12.52 -3.23 -19.09
N GLU A 88 -11.31 -3.17 -19.66
CA GLU A 88 -10.41 -4.32 -19.78
C GLU A 88 -10.03 -4.84 -18.38
N PRO A 89 -10.25 -6.14 -18.05
CA PRO A 89 -9.87 -6.69 -16.76
C PRO A 89 -8.36 -6.62 -16.47
N ILE A 90 -7.98 -6.08 -15.30
CA ILE A 90 -6.57 -5.92 -14.89
C ILE A 90 -6.22 -6.86 -13.74
N PHE A 91 -7.09 -6.96 -12.74
CA PHE A 91 -6.91 -7.90 -11.63
C PHE A 91 -8.23 -8.58 -11.34
N TRP A 92 -8.21 -9.91 -11.14
CA TRP A 92 -9.42 -10.62 -10.74
C TRP A 92 -9.15 -11.82 -9.84
N LEU A 93 -10.20 -12.23 -9.14
CA LEU A 93 -10.20 -13.39 -8.26
C LEU A 93 -9.87 -14.66 -9.06
N GLY A 94 -8.85 -15.40 -8.60
CA GLY A 94 -8.45 -16.69 -9.18
C GLY A 94 -7.35 -16.58 -10.23
N ASP A 95 -7.03 -15.38 -10.71
CA ASP A 95 -5.96 -15.16 -11.68
C ASP A 95 -4.56 -15.42 -11.09
N GLN A 96 -3.79 -16.33 -11.69
CA GLN A 96 -2.45 -16.64 -11.19
C GLN A 96 -1.50 -15.45 -11.31
N GLU A 97 -1.67 -14.62 -12.34
CA GLU A 97 -0.81 -13.46 -12.55
C GLU A 97 -1.08 -12.37 -11.50
N THR A 98 -2.36 -12.06 -11.24
CA THR A 98 -2.79 -11.23 -10.11
C THR A 98 -2.23 -11.76 -8.79
N LYS A 99 -2.29 -13.08 -8.55
CA LYS A 99 -1.75 -13.71 -7.33
C LYS A 99 -0.25 -13.49 -7.19
N GLN A 100 0.51 -13.66 -8.28
CA GLN A 100 1.96 -13.50 -8.28
C GLN A 100 2.37 -12.04 -8.05
N ILE A 101 1.77 -11.11 -8.79
CA ILE A 101 2.01 -9.66 -8.68
C ILE A 101 1.62 -9.14 -7.29
N SER A 102 0.56 -9.68 -6.69
CA SER A 102 0.13 -9.28 -5.35
C SER A 102 1.18 -9.55 -4.27
N ARG A 103 2.06 -10.54 -4.47
CA ARG A 103 2.88 -11.09 -3.38
C ARG A 103 3.86 -10.06 -2.84
N GLY A 104 3.64 -9.66 -1.58
CA GLY A 104 4.51 -8.70 -0.91
C GLY A 104 4.36 -7.26 -1.41
N LYS A 105 3.29 -6.95 -2.16
CA LYS A 105 3.03 -5.62 -2.72
C LYS A 105 1.83 -4.95 -2.05
N HIS A 106 1.67 -3.67 -2.31
CA HIS A 106 0.69 -2.79 -1.69
C HIS A 106 -0.27 -2.25 -2.76
N PHE A 107 -1.54 -2.10 -2.44
CA PHE A 107 -2.56 -1.71 -3.43
C PHE A 107 -3.61 -0.76 -2.83
N ASN A 108 -4.02 0.24 -3.61
CA ASN A 108 -5.23 1.02 -3.37
C ASN A 108 -6.08 1.08 -4.64
N PHE A 109 -7.33 0.63 -4.54
CA PHE A 109 -8.28 0.54 -5.63
C PHE A 109 -9.45 1.49 -5.41
N LEU A 110 -9.69 2.37 -6.37
CA LEU A 110 -10.96 3.07 -6.56
C LEU A 110 -11.79 2.29 -7.58
N SER A 111 -12.55 1.31 -7.09
CA SER A 111 -13.42 0.47 -7.91
C SER A 111 -14.58 -0.09 -7.11
N CYS A 112 -15.77 -0.04 -7.69
CA CYS A 112 -17.00 -0.53 -7.10
C CYS A 112 -16.89 -2.01 -6.72
N LYS A 113 -17.31 -2.35 -5.49
CA LYS A 113 -17.49 -3.70 -4.94
C LYS A 113 -16.25 -4.62 -4.93
N PHE A 114 -15.11 -4.25 -5.52
CA PHE A 114 -13.91 -5.09 -5.60
C PHE A 114 -13.35 -5.50 -4.24
N GLY A 115 -13.64 -4.72 -3.20
CA GLY A 115 -13.39 -5.04 -1.80
C GLY A 115 -14.04 -6.35 -1.33
N ARG A 116 -15.20 -6.72 -1.86
CA ARG A 116 -15.99 -7.86 -1.37
C ARG A 116 -15.24 -9.18 -1.50
N LEU A 117 -14.70 -9.48 -2.68
CA LEU A 117 -14.02 -10.76 -2.97
C LEU A 117 -12.62 -10.56 -3.55
N GLY A 118 -12.47 -9.75 -4.59
CA GLY A 118 -11.21 -9.57 -5.31
C GLY A 118 -10.05 -9.10 -4.43
N ALA A 119 -10.17 -7.92 -3.83
CA ALA A 119 -9.15 -7.35 -2.94
C ALA A 119 -8.88 -8.25 -1.70
N LYS A 120 -9.94 -8.80 -1.11
CA LYS A 120 -9.83 -9.74 0.02
C LYS A 120 -9.05 -11.00 -0.36
N TRP A 121 -9.26 -11.51 -1.58
CA TRP A 121 -8.51 -12.64 -2.11
C TRP A 121 -7.06 -12.29 -2.42
N MET A 122 -6.77 -11.11 -2.99
CA MET A 122 -5.39 -10.62 -3.20
C MET A 122 -4.61 -10.58 -1.89
N ALA A 123 -5.20 -10.04 -0.81
CA ALA A 123 -4.56 -10.02 0.51
C ALA A 123 -4.30 -11.44 1.05
N ARG A 124 -5.31 -12.33 1.00
CA ARG A 124 -5.23 -13.66 1.65
C ARG A 124 -4.46 -14.71 0.84
N ARG A 125 -4.72 -14.79 -0.46
CA ARG A 125 -4.19 -15.82 -1.36
C ARG A 125 -3.04 -15.29 -2.22
N GLY A 126 -3.12 -14.03 -2.65
CA GLY A 126 -2.02 -13.31 -3.31
C GLY A 126 -0.90 -12.90 -2.35
N ARG A 127 -1.17 -12.88 -1.03
CA ARG A 127 -0.21 -12.44 0.01
C ARG A 127 0.25 -10.99 -0.20
N ALA A 128 -0.65 -10.12 -0.67
CA ALA A 128 -0.44 -8.68 -0.61
C ALA A 128 -0.26 -8.20 0.83
N VAL A 129 0.59 -7.20 1.02
CA VAL A 129 0.87 -6.63 2.35
C VAL A 129 -0.33 -5.85 2.85
N GLY A 130 -0.91 -5.03 1.98
CA GLY A 130 -2.14 -4.30 2.24
C GLY A 130 -2.88 -3.96 0.96
N VAL A 131 -4.20 -4.05 1.02
CA VAL A 131 -5.11 -3.73 -0.08
C VAL A 131 -6.25 -2.87 0.45
N HIS A 132 -6.37 -1.65 -0.07
CA HIS A 132 -7.48 -0.74 0.18
C HIS A 132 -8.46 -0.79 -0.99
N ALA A 133 -9.76 -0.94 -0.73
CA ALA A 133 -10.80 -1.07 -1.76
C ALA A 133 -12.19 -0.72 -1.20
N TYR A 134 -13.24 -0.83 -2.02
CA TYR A 134 -14.63 -0.61 -1.58
C TYR A 134 -15.46 -1.89 -1.59
N THR A 135 -16.24 -2.10 -0.53
CA THR A 135 -17.16 -3.25 -0.39
C THR A 135 -18.53 -3.02 -1.04
N ALA A 136 -18.81 -1.79 -1.47
CA ALA A 136 -20.01 -1.42 -2.22
C ALA A 136 -19.62 -0.52 -3.40
N ASP A 137 -20.62 0.04 -4.09
CA ASP A 137 -20.36 1.03 -5.14
C ASP A 137 -19.74 2.28 -4.53
N PHE A 138 -18.69 2.80 -5.16
CA PHE A 138 -18.15 4.11 -4.83
C PHE A 138 -19.03 5.14 -5.52
N ILE A 139 -19.68 6.00 -4.75
CA ILE A 139 -20.62 6.99 -5.28
C ILE A 139 -20.04 8.38 -5.06
N PHE A 140 -19.97 9.18 -6.12
CA PHE A 140 -19.57 10.57 -6.02
C PHE A 140 -20.57 11.44 -6.77
N ILE A 141 -20.65 12.70 -6.36
CA ILE A 141 -21.39 13.73 -7.10
C ILE A 141 -20.36 14.56 -7.83
N ALA A 142 -20.62 14.84 -9.09
CA ALA A 142 -19.78 15.65 -9.94
C ALA A 142 -20.66 16.45 -10.89
N ASP A 143 -20.16 17.60 -11.31
CA ASP A 143 -20.78 18.48 -12.29
C ASP A 143 -19.82 18.59 -13.47
N GLU A 144 -20.26 18.19 -14.68
CA GLU A 144 -19.40 18.20 -15.87
C GLU A 144 -18.90 19.60 -16.21
N ASP A 145 -19.72 20.62 -15.93
CA ASP A 145 -19.40 22.02 -16.23
C ASP A 145 -18.38 22.60 -15.24
N ASP A 146 -18.19 21.97 -14.08
CA ASP A 146 -17.21 22.34 -13.04
C ASP A 146 -16.08 21.30 -12.91
N PHE A 147 -15.79 20.57 -13.99
CA PHE A 147 -14.62 19.68 -14.02
C PHE A 147 -13.32 20.47 -13.83
N PRO A 148 -12.37 20.01 -12.99
CA PRO A 148 -12.33 18.73 -12.27
C PRO A 148 -12.70 18.87 -10.78
N ASN A 149 -13.29 19.98 -10.40
CA ASN A 149 -13.57 20.35 -9.01
C ASN A 149 -15.08 20.32 -8.73
N GLY A 150 -15.60 21.26 -7.94
CA GLY A 150 -16.98 21.22 -7.48
C GLY A 150 -17.28 20.11 -6.48
N TYR A 151 -18.38 19.40 -6.69
CA TYR A 151 -18.88 18.38 -5.77
C TYR A 151 -17.99 17.14 -5.66
N ALA A 152 -17.10 16.89 -6.63
CA ALA A 152 -16.31 15.66 -6.68
C ALA A 152 -15.14 15.67 -5.69
N ARG A 153 -14.55 16.84 -5.44
CA ARG A 153 -13.34 17.01 -4.62
C ARG A 153 -13.43 16.33 -3.25
N PRO A 154 -14.50 16.50 -2.45
CA PRO A 154 -14.66 15.80 -1.17
C PRO A 154 -14.48 14.28 -1.26
N PHE A 155 -14.93 13.65 -2.34
CA PHE A 155 -14.90 12.20 -2.52
C PHE A 155 -13.50 11.70 -2.86
N PHE A 156 -12.85 12.34 -3.84
CA PHE A 156 -11.52 11.96 -4.30
C PHE A 156 -10.44 12.33 -3.28
N ASP A 157 -10.49 13.50 -2.65
CA ASP A 157 -9.56 13.87 -1.57
C ASP A 157 -9.63 12.86 -0.41
N SER A 158 -10.83 12.42 -0.03
CA SER A 158 -10.99 11.37 0.99
C SER A 158 -10.36 10.05 0.55
N HIS A 159 -10.62 9.59 -0.67
CA HIS A 159 -10.06 8.35 -1.19
C HIS A 159 -8.52 8.39 -1.23
N LEU A 160 -7.96 9.45 -1.85
CA LEU A 160 -6.53 9.65 -2.08
C LEU A 160 -5.75 9.99 -0.81
N THR A 161 -6.43 10.20 0.32
CA THR A 161 -5.76 10.27 1.62
C THR A 161 -4.99 8.98 1.91
N VAL A 162 -5.47 7.82 1.47
CA VAL A 162 -4.70 6.57 1.66
C VAL A 162 -3.36 6.64 0.93
N ASP A 163 -3.36 7.04 -0.34
CA ASP A 163 -2.15 7.14 -1.14
C ASP A 163 -1.16 8.11 -0.53
N ARG A 164 -1.62 9.31 -0.17
CA ARG A 164 -0.78 10.36 0.42
C ARG A 164 -0.08 9.91 1.70
N GLU A 165 -0.82 9.28 2.60
CA GLU A 165 -0.25 8.82 3.87
C GLU A 165 0.74 7.67 3.66
N LEU A 166 0.43 6.71 2.78
CA LEU A 166 1.34 5.59 2.50
C LEU A 166 2.64 6.05 1.84
N LEU A 167 2.55 6.97 0.87
CA LEU A 167 3.72 7.50 0.18
C LEU A 167 4.63 8.30 1.13
N LYS A 168 4.06 8.99 2.13
CA LYS A 168 4.80 9.64 3.23
C LYS A 168 5.49 8.67 4.19
N GLY A 169 5.19 7.37 4.10
CA GLY A 169 5.72 6.35 5.00
C GLY A 169 4.83 6.04 6.21
N SER A 170 3.56 6.45 6.21
CA SER A 170 2.61 5.96 7.20
C SER A 170 2.30 4.47 6.99
N THR A 171 1.93 3.80 8.07
CA THR A 171 1.42 2.43 8.00
C THR A 171 0.03 2.38 7.37
N HIS A 172 -0.38 1.22 6.86
CA HIS A 172 -1.74 1.04 6.33
C HIS A 172 -2.84 1.34 7.34
N GLY A 173 -2.62 1.05 8.63
CA GLY A 173 -3.57 1.36 9.70
C GLY A 173 -3.73 2.86 9.92
N GLU A 174 -2.63 3.61 9.86
CA GLU A 174 -2.65 5.08 9.92
C GLU A 174 -3.32 5.68 8.70
N ALA A 175 -2.91 5.25 7.50
CA ALA A 175 -3.50 5.69 6.23
C ALA A 175 -5.01 5.42 6.16
N HIS A 176 -5.46 4.24 6.61
CA HIS A 176 -6.89 3.93 6.67
C HIS A 176 -7.63 4.86 7.63
N ARG A 177 -7.10 5.06 8.85
CA ARG A 177 -7.72 5.98 9.83
C ARG A 177 -7.76 7.42 9.32
N ALA A 178 -6.71 7.87 8.64
CA ALA A 178 -6.65 9.19 8.03
C ALA A 178 -7.73 9.33 6.93
N CYS A 179 -7.90 8.32 6.08
CA CYS A 179 -8.96 8.27 5.08
C CYS A 179 -10.37 8.38 5.70
N ILE A 180 -10.66 7.62 6.77
CA ILE A 180 -11.93 7.71 7.50
C ILE A 180 -12.12 9.11 8.12
N ARG A 181 -11.09 9.67 8.75
CA ARG A 181 -11.14 11.06 9.27
C ARG A 181 -11.38 12.08 8.17
N ARG A 182 -10.82 11.86 6.98
CA ARG A 182 -11.02 12.77 5.84
C ARG A 182 -12.45 12.72 5.31
N TYR A 183 -13.04 11.54 5.23
CA TYR A 183 -14.48 11.43 4.92
C TYR A 183 -15.35 12.14 5.95
N LEU A 184 -15.07 11.97 7.25
CA LEU A 184 -15.79 12.65 8.32
C LEU A 184 -15.63 14.18 8.24
N TYR A 185 -14.41 14.65 7.97
CA TYR A 185 -14.13 16.07 7.76
C TYR A 185 -15.02 16.65 6.66
N TRP A 186 -15.11 15.95 5.52
CA TRP A 186 -15.90 16.39 4.38
C TRP A 186 -17.40 16.21 4.59
N SER A 187 -17.87 15.19 5.30
CA SER A 187 -19.30 15.01 5.57
C SER A 187 -19.88 16.18 6.40
N MET A 188 -19.05 16.86 7.18
CA MET A 188 -19.43 18.06 7.93
C MET A 188 -19.34 19.36 7.13
N ARG A 189 -18.54 19.40 6.04
CA ARG A 189 -18.19 20.65 5.33
C ARG A 189 -18.70 20.73 3.89
N ALA A 190 -18.89 19.58 3.25
CA ALA A 190 -19.41 19.52 1.90
C ALA A 190 -20.89 19.94 1.85
N PRO A 191 -21.37 20.39 0.67
CA PRO A 191 -22.78 20.64 0.42
C PRO A 191 -23.67 19.45 0.86
N SER A 192 -24.87 19.75 1.36
CA SER A 192 -25.77 18.76 1.98
C SER A 192 -26.04 17.55 1.09
N ILE A 193 -26.16 17.77 -0.23
CA ILE A 193 -26.37 16.73 -1.24
C ILE A 193 -25.26 15.67 -1.27
N CYS A 194 -24.01 16.03 -0.93
CA CYS A 194 -22.87 15.13 -0.92
C CYS A 194 -22.81 14.24 0.32
N ARG A 195 -23.38 14.69 1.45
CA ARG A 195 -23.10 14.11 2.79
C ARG A 195 -23.43 12.63 2.89
N ARG A 196 -24.60 12.22 2.38
CA ARG A 196 -25.02 10.81 2.43
C ARG A 196 -24.05 9.88 1.69
N TYR A 197 -23.50 10.35 0.56
CA TYR A 197 -22.60 9.57 -0.26
C TYR A 197 -21.18 9.54 0.30
N LEU A 198 -20.75 10.63 0.96
CA LEU A 198 -19.49 10.64 1.71
C LEU A 198 -19.53 9.62 2.87
N ILE A 199 -20.63 9.61 3.63
CA ILE A 199 -20.85 8.63 4.70
C ILE A 199 -20.91 7.20 4.14
N TRP A 200 -21.62 7.00 3.02
CA TRP A 200 -21.67 5.71 2.33
C TRP A 200 -20.27 5.20 1.95
N ASN A 201 -19.49 6.02 1.23
CA ASN A 201 -18.14 5.63 0.82
C ASN A 201 -17.23 5.38 2.03
N MET A 202 -17.37 6.16 3.10
CA MET A 202 -16.62 5.97 4.34
C MET A 202 -16.88 4.59 4.96
N ILE A 203 -18.15 4.22 5.13
CA ILE A 203 -18.56 2.93 5.72
C ILE A 203 -18.09 1.76 4.85
N HIS A 204 -18.10 1.95 3.53
CA HIS A 204 -17.74 0.89 2.59
C HIS A 204 -16.26 0.84 2.19
N LYS A 205 -15.44 1.81 2.60
CA LYS A 205 -13.98 1.76 2.45
C LYS A 205 -13.44 0.66 3.35
N ALA A 206 -12.83 -0.35 2.75
CA ALA A 206 -12.25 -1.48 3.44
C ALA A 206 -10.73 -1.52 3.29
N PHE A 207 -10.09 -2.11 4.29
CA PHE A 207 -8.69 -2.47 4.29
C PHE A 207 -8.53 -3.96 4.59
N TYR A 208 -7.69 -4.63 3.81
CA TYR A 208 -7.28 -6.01 4.03
C TYR A 208 -5.76 -6.11 4.10
N GLY A 209 -5.22 -6.82 5.09
CA GLY A 209 -3.79 -7.05 5.23
C GLY A 209 -3.24 -6.59 6.57
N ARG A 210 -1.99 -6.17 6.58
CA ARG A 210 -1.19 -5.87 7.78
C ARG A 210 -1.29 -4.39 8.13
N ARG A 211 -1.93 -4.05 9.26
CA ARG A 211 -2.15 -2.65 9.66
C ARG A 211 -0.87 -1.89 9.97
N TRP A 212 0.15 -2.57 10.48
CA TRP A 212 1.43 -1.99 10.92
C TRP A 212 2.44 -1.80 9.78
N ALA A 213 2.18 -2.34 8.59
CA ALA A 213 3.12 -2.26 7.47
C ALA A 213 2.96 -0.93 6.72
N ASP A 214 4.07 -0.30 6.39
CA ASP A 214 4.19 0.79 5.41
C ASP A 214 4.75 0.26 4.07
N LEU A 215 4.98 1.14 3.08
CA LEU A 215 5.52 0.77 1.77
C LEU A 215 7.00 0.32 1.80
N ARG A 216 7.73 0.65 2.87
CA ARG A 216 9.16 0.34 3.05
C ARG A 216 9.37 -0.89 3.94
N THR A 217 8.32 -1.38 4.59
CA THR A 217 8.41 -2.41 5.61
C THR A 217 8.79 -3.73 4.96
N THR A 218 10.07 -3.98 4.99
CA THR A 218 10.69 -5.17 4.44
C THR A 218 10.58 -6.31 5.45
N ARG A 219 10.28 -7.50 4.95
CA ARG A 219 9.95 -8.69 5.72
C ARG A 219 11.13 -9.29 6.52
N ALA A 220 11.95 -8.59 7.31
CA ALA A 220 12.58 -9.28 8.48
C ALA A 220 12.77 -8.53 9.80
N CYS A 221 12.06 -7.43 10.03
CA CYS A 221 12.23 -6.70 11.28
C CYS A 221 10.93 -6.38 12.02
N ILE A 222 9.83 -7.13 11.84
CA ILE A 222 8.52 -6.80 12.45
C ILE A 222 8.63 -6.48 13.95
N VAL A 223 9.20 -7.38 14.75
CA VAL A 223 9.26 -7.20 16.21
C VAL A 223 10.19 -6.05 16.55
N ALA A 224 11.34 -5.95 15.88
CA ALA A 224 12.27 -4.84 16.07
C ALA A 224 11.61 -3.49 15.70
N THR A 225 10.89 -3.43 14.58
CA THR A 225 10.16 -2.24 14.09
C THR A 225 9.07 -1.84 15.07
N ALA A 226 8.23 -2.79 15.47
CA ALA A 226 7.13 -2.57 16.42
C ALA A 226 7.62 -2.12 17.80
N THR A 227 8.87 -2.46 18.14
CA THR A 227 9.45 -2.18 19.44
C THR A 227 10.28 -0.89 19.46
N LEU A 228 11.08 -0.66 18.43
CA LEU A 228 12.03 0.47 18.33
C LEU A 228 11.41 1.73 17.72
N GLY A 229 10.34 1.58 16.94
CA GLY A 229 9.81 2.65 16.09
C GLY A 229 10.64 2.86 14.82
N TYR A 230 10.08 3.60 13.87
CA TYR A 230 10.77 3.98 12.63
C TYR A 230 11.87 5.01 12.89
N GLY A 231 12.91 5.04 12.05
CA GLY A 231 14.01 6.00 12.14
C GLY A 231 15.02 5.72 13.26
N ASN A 232 14.98 4.53 13.87
CA ASN A 232 15.93 4.14 14.91
C ASN A 232 17.16 3.48 14.26
N GLU A 233 18.36 3.98 14.53
CA GLU A 233 19.62 3.40 14.02
C GLU A 233 19.75 1.89 14.33
N LYS A 234 19.21 1.45 15.48
CA LYS A 234 19.21 0.03 15.81
C LYS A 234 18.42 -0.79 14.80
N LEU A 235 17.31 -0.25 14.31
CA LEU A 235 16.45 -0.90 13.33
C LEU A 235 17.18 -1.12 12.01
N GLU A 236 18.05 -0.19 11.60
CA GLU A 236 18.88 -0.34 10.40
C GLU A 236 19.82 -1.53 10.49
N ALA A 237 20.43 -1.81 11.65
CA ALA A 237 21.27 -3.01 11.75
C ALA A 237 20.48 -4.32 11.75
N PHE A 238 19.22 -4.30 12.22
CA PHE A 238 18.33 -5.46 12.04
C PHE A 238 18.00 -5.66 10.56
N HIS A 239 17.78 -4.57 9.80
CA HIS A 239 17.59 -4.64 8.36
C HIS A 239 18.85 -5.17 7.64
N TRP A 240 20.03 -4.68 8.02
CA TRP A 240 21.31 -5.18 7.49
C TRP A 240 21.48 -6.68 7.76
N LEU A 241 21.23 -7.17 8.99
CA LEU A 241 21.37 -8.60 9.29
C LEU A 241 20.42 -9.44 8.46
N ARG A 242 19.19 -8.98 8.27
CA ARG A 242 18.28 -9.63 7.33
C ARG A 242 18.91 -9.72 5.95
N ASP A 243 19.18 -8.57 5.35
CA ASP A 243 19.49 -8.47 3.91
C ASP A 243 20.84 -9.10 3.58
N CYS A 244 21.83 -8.88 4.44
CA CYS A 244 23.21 -9.28 4.18
C CYS A 244 23.55 -10.66 4.74
N VAL A 245 22.87 -11.13 5.79
CA VAL A 245 23.24 -12.39 6.46
C VAL A 245 22.16 -13.45 6.31
N ILE A 246 20.91 -13.14 6.65
CA ILE A 246 19.85 -14.15 6.77
C ILE A 246 19.26 -14.49 5.38
N ASP A 247 18.85 -13.49 4.60
CA ASP A 247 18.18 -13.70 3.30
C ASP A 247 19.11 -14.27 2.22
N ARG A 248 20.44 -14.19 2.41
CA ARG A 248 21.42 -14.81 1.51
C ARG A 248 21.46 -16.34 1.62
N ARG A 249 20.87 -16.93 2.66
CA ARG A 249 20.89 -18.39 2.90
C ARG A 249 19.49 -18.99 2.79
N PRO A 250 19.30 -20.15 2.13
CA PRO A 250 18.00 -20.82 2.04
C PRO A 250 17.33 -21.06 3.40
N LEU A 251 18.11 -21.54 4.39
CA LEU A 251 17.63 -21.74 5.76
C LEU A 251 17.23 -20.42 6.43
N GLY A 252 17.95 -19.34 6.15
CA GLY A 252 17.63 -18.02 6.68
C GLY A 252 16.28 -17.51 6.17
N LYS A 253 15.95 -17.74 4.89
CA LYS A 253 14.60 -17.44 4.35
C LYS A 253 13.50 -18.19 5.09
N TYR A 254 13.71 -19.48 5.44
CA TYR A 254 12.76 -20.25 6.24
C TYR A 254 12.61 -19.70 7.66
N ILE A 255 13.73 -19.35 8.32
CA ILE A 255 13.71 -18.76 9.66
C ILE A 255 12.97 -17.43 9.65
N ILE A 256 13.21 -16.60 8.62
CA ILE A 256 12.47 -15.36 8.40
C ILE A 256 10.99 -15.69 8.25
N ASP A 257 10.59 -16.53 7.30
CA ASP A 257 9.18 -16.87 7.07
C ASP A 257 8.48 -17.39 8.34
N PHE A 258 9.16 -18.22 9.14
CA PHE A 258 8.66 -18.67 10.44
C PHE A 258 8.53 -17.52 11.45
N TYR A 259 9.57 -16.71 11.58
CA TYR A 259 9.54 -15.50 12.41
C TYR A 259 8.40 -14.56 11.98
N TYR A 260 8.11 -14.40 10.69
CA TYR A 260 6.95 -13.64 10.20
C TYR A 260 5.64 -14.23 10.66
N TYR A 261 5.49 -15.53 10.45
CA TYR A 261 4.29 -16.25 10.81
C TYR A 261 3.98 -16.05 12.30
N MET A 262 4.99 -16.22 13.15
CA MET A 262 4.87 -16.03 14.60
C MET A 262 4.68 -14.56 14.98
N SER A 263 5.47 -13.65 14.41
CA SER A 263 5.44 -12.21 14.77
C SER A 263 4.10 -11.56 14.45
N ASN A 264 3.45 -11.96 13.35
CA ASN A 264 2.12 -11.45 12.99
C ASN A 264 1.08 -11.66 14.09
N LEU A 265 1.19 -12.74 14.87
CA LEU A 265 0.24 -13.03 15.95
C LEU A 265 0.36 -12.04 17.11
N PHE A 266 1.55 -11.48 17.33
CA PHE A 266 1.86 -10.67 18.49
C PHE A 266 2.02 -9.19 18.18
N VAL A 267 2.25 -8.81 16.92
CA VAL A 267 2.67 -7.44 16.62
C VAL A 267 1.60 -6.40 16.92
N ASP A 268 0.32 -6.72 16.68
CA ASP A 268 -0.77 -5.81 17.05
C ASP A 268 -0.81 -5.63 18.58
N ALA A 269 -0.62 -6.71 19.35
CA ALA A 269 -0.53 -6.61 20.81
C ALA A 269 0.67 -5.76 21.26
N ILE A 270 1.82 -5.89 20.60
CA ILE A 270 3.02 -5.10 20.89
C ILE A 270 2.77 -3.61 20.60
N PHE A 271 2.15 -3.28 19.46
CA PHE A 271 1.89 -1.89 19.07
C PHE A 271 0.95 -1.17 20.02
N TYR A 272 -0.09 -1.85 20.52
CA TYR A 272 -1.13 -1.23 21.34
C TYR A 272 -0.93 -1.42 22.85
N ASN A 273 0.12 -2.14 23.28
CA ASN A 273 0.40 -2.37 24.70
C ASN A 273 1.84 -1.95 25.05
N GLU A 274 1.96 -0.76 25.62
CA GLU A 274 3.23 -0.15 26.04
C GLU A 274 4.07 -1.06 26.96
N ARG A 275 3.42 -1.79 27.88
CA ARG A 275 4.11 -2.71 28.80
C ARG A 275 4.67 -3.90 28.04
N LEU A 276 3.88 -4.49 27.15
CA LEU A 276 4.32 -5.60 26.31
C LEU A 276 5.45 -5.17 25.37
N ARG A 277 5.36 -3.97 24.79
CA ARG A 277 6.42 -3.37 23.96
C ARG A 277 7.74 -3.27 24.71
N ARG A 278 7.75 -2.69 25.92
CA ARG A 278 8.96 -2.60 26.76
C ARG A 278 9.50 -3.97 27.16
N PHE A 279 8.61 -4.91 27.45
CA PHE A 279 9.01 -6.27 27.77
C PHE A 279 9.74 -6.93 26.60
N VAL A 280 9.12 -6.92 25.40
CA VAL A 280 9.70 -7.46 24.16
C VAL A 280 11.01 -6.78 23.79
N TYR A 281 11.12 -5.46 24.02
CA TYR A 281 12.39 -4.74 23.87
C TYR A 281 13.48 -5.36 24.73
N LYS A 282 13.22 -5.50 26.03
CA LYS A 282 14.21 -5.95 27.00
C LYS A 282 14.63 -7.41 26.78
N THR A 283 13.69 -8.27 26.38
CA THR A 283 13.91 -9.72 26.32
C THR A 283 14.32 -10.24 24.95
N ILE A 284 13.91 -9.58 23.87
CA ILE A 284 14.15 -10.06 22.50
C ILE A 284 15.03 -9.08 21.74
N VAL A 285 14.60 -7.82 21.63
CA VAL A 285 15.26 -6.86 20.73
C VAL A 285 16.63 -6.43 21.25
N ASN A 286 16.76 -6.10 22.54
CA ASN A 286 18.03 -5.64 23.10
C ASN A 286 19.11 -6.74 23.13
N PRO A 287 18.82 -8.00 23.52
CA PRO A 287 19.78 -9.09 23.39
C PRO A 287 20.20 -9.35 21.93
N ALA A 288 19.24 -9.35 21.01
CA ALA A 288 19.54 -9.53 19.58
C ALA A 288 20.43 -8.38 19.05
N TRP A 289 20.20 -7.14 19.50
CA TRP A 289 21.04 -5.99 19.20
C TRP A 289 22.49 -6.17 19.68
N VAL A 290 22.69 -6.65 20.91
CA VAL A 290 24.04 -6.91 21.44
C VAL A 290 24.78 -7.97 20.62
N ILE A 291 24.07 -9.00 20.13
CA ILE A 291 24.65 -10.03 19.25
C ILE A 291 25.01 -9.42 17.89
N LEU A 292 24.10 -8.62 17.32
CA LEU A 292 24.29 -7.90 16.06
C LEU A 292 25.53 -7.02 16.05
N GLU A 293 25.75 -6.22 17.10
CA GLU A 293 26.96 -5.39 17.20
C GLU A 293 28.23 -6.22 17.21
N LYS A 294 28.23 -7.37 17.92
CA LYS A 294 29.40 -8.26 17.94
C LYS A 294 29.70 -8.84 16.56
N ILE A 295 28.67 -9.13 15.76
CA ILE A 295 28.83 -9.61 14.38
C ILE A 295 29.42 -8.48 13.50
N ARG A 296 28.82 -7.28 13.52
CA ARG A 296 29.31 -6.14 12.71
C ARG A 296 30.77 -5.76 13.01
N ARG A 297 31.22 -5.90 14.25
CA ARG A 297 32.62 -5.62 14.63
C ARG A 297 33.63 -6.64 14.09
N LYS A 298 33.18 -7.86 13.73
CA LYS A 298 34.06 -8.89 13.14
C LYS A 298 34.20 -8.77 11.63
N ASP A 299 33.24 -8.10 10.98
CA ASP A 299 33.24 -7.85 9.53
C ASP A 299 33.96 -6.53 9.15
N LYS A 300 34.40 -5.74 10.14
CA LYS A 300 35.27 -4.56 9.96
C LYS A 300 36.71 -4.94 10.23
#